data_AF-A0A1X0SEM7-F1
#
_entry.id   AF-A0A1X0SEM7-F1
#
_cell.length_a   1.000
_cell.length_b   1.000
_cell.length_c   1.000
_cell.angle_alpha   90.00
_cell.angle_beta   90.00
_cell.angle_gamma   90.00
#
_symmetry.space_group_name_H-M   'P 1'
#
loop_
_entity.id
_entity.type
_entity.pdbx_description
1 polymer ?
#
loop_
_entity_poly.entity_id
_entity_poly.type
_entity_poly.pdbx_seq_one_letter_code
_entity_poly.pdbx_strand_id
1 'polypeptide(L)'
;MPAARKRKTVNYDQEASDSDFAEQDTSKRHKKSKRELTPDTDEADLQDSDHELISLHSFNPAKIKIPQPKGGPFADALSPDTLMFLAELAENNDRDFMRVKAKEWDKAKRDFIDFVGLLMKEIHQVDPSVRMENAAKAVYRQHRDLRFTNDKRPYKSNLSASFSRTGRKFLDAGYHLSVKPGNQTFFAAGLWQPNKNMLANLRSSIMRNASLLREALSTEAIKDVFDGATVTEILSDEDKLKIAPANVAKDHPEIDLLRYKSFVVVKNFTDQEVVSEGFVEKVMDVAEALVPFVAVLNSWV
;
A
#
# COMPACT_ATOMS: atom_id res chain seq x y z
N MET A 1 27.49 20.58 20.69
CA MET A 1 26.78 19.30 20.83
C MET A 1 25.37 19.47 20.27
N PRO A 2 25.07 19.11 19.01
CA PRO A 2 23.70 19.20 18.52
C PRO A 2 22.91 17.97 18.95
N ALA A 3 21.68 18.20 19.41
CA ALA A 3 20.78 17.20 19.96
C ALA A 3 20.34 16.19 18.88
N ALA A 4 20.50 14.90 19.17
CA ALA A 4 20.02 13.82 18.33
C ALA A 4 18.48 13.85 18.27
N ARG A 5 17.94 14.19 17.10
CA ARG A 5 16.50 14.13 16.79
C ARG A 5 16.11 12.65 16.82
N LYS A 6 15.35 12.22 17.85
CA LYS A 6 14.81 10.86 17.94
C LYS A 6 13.88 10.61 16.74
N ARG A 7 14.36 9.88 15.73
CA ARG A 7 13.51 9.32 14.67
C ARG A 7 12.51 8.37 15.31
N LYS A 8 11.21 8.67 15.21
CA LYS A 8 10.14 7.73 15.52
C LYS A 8 10.20 6.63 14.46
N THR A 9 10.65 5.44 14.83
CA THR A 9 10.45 4.23 14.02
C THR A 9 8.96 3.92 14.04
N VAL A 10 8.28 4.22 12.95
CA VAL A 10 6.92 3.73 12.71
C VAL A 10 7.07 2.28 12.27
N ASN A 11 6.58 1.34 13.08
CA ASN A 11 6.40 -0.03 12.60
C ASN A 11 5.27 0.02 11.57
N TYR A 12 5.59 -0.17 10.29
CA TYR A 12 4.57 -0.46 9.30
C TYR A 12 3.93 -1.78 9.72
N ASP A 13 2.63 -1.77 9.97
CA ASP A 13 1.93 -2.98 10.37
C ASP A 13 2.24 -4.11 9.38
N GLN A 14 2.61 -5.28 9.90
CA GLN A 14 2.81 -6.51 9.13
C GLN A 14 1.56 -6.95 8.35
N GLU A 15 0.45 -6.20 8.41
CA GLU A 15 -0.77 -6.38 7.63
C GLU A 15 -0.56 -6.29 6.11
N ALA A 16 0.53 -5.67 5.63
CA ALA A 16 0.93 -5.70 4.22
C ALA A 16 1.66 -6.99 3.80
N SER A 17 2.10 -7.82 4.76
CA SER A 17 3.00 -8.96 4.52
C SER A 17 2.31 -10.34 4.40
N ASP A 18 0.98 -10.41 4.57
CA ASP A 18 0.26 -11.66 4.33
C ASP A 18 0.07 -11.88 2.82
N SER A 19 1.01 -12.64 2.28
CA SER A 19 1.22 -13.06 0.89
C SER A 19 -0.05 -13.30 0.06
N ASP A 20 -0.36 -12.37 -0.85
CA ASP A 20 -1.20 -12.60 -2.05
C ASP A 20 -0.35 -13.10 -3.24
N PHE A 21 0.92 -13.48 -3.02
CA PHE A 21 1.89 -13.85 -4.06
C PHE A 21 1.74 -15.27 -4.63
N ALA A 22 0.82 -16.09 -4.13
CA ALA A 22 0.67 -17.49 -4.53
C ALA A 22 -0.66 -17.76 -5.24
N GLU A 23 -0.83 -17.26 -6.46
CA GLU A 23 -1.73 -17.89 -7.44
C GLU A 23 -0.89 -18.58 -8.51
N GLN A 24 -0.70 -19.90 -8.31
CA GLN A 24 -0.24 -20.79 -9.38
C GLN A 24 -1.45 -21.19 -10.23
N ASP A 25 -1.33 -20.90 -11.52
CA ASP A 25 -2.21 -21.33 -12.60
C ASP A 25 -2.29 -22.86 -12.65
N THR A 26 -3.46 -23.42 -12.37
CA THR A 26 -3.78 -24.79 -12.76
C THR A 26 -5.09 -24.82 -13.52
N SER A 27 -5.00 -24.64 -14.83
CA SER A 27 -6.03 -25.01 -15.79
C SER A 27 -6.36 -26.51 -15.67
N LYS A 28 -7.55 -26.87 -15.19
CA LYS A 28 -8.15 -28.19 -15.44
C LYS A 28 -9.63 -28.06 -15.83
N ARG A 29 -9.87 -28.27 -17.13
CA ARG A 29 -11.16 -28.59 -17.76
C ARG A 29 -11.95 -29.60 -16.93
N HIS A 30 -13.20 -29.30 -16.57
CA HIS A 30 -14.20 -30.31 -16.21
C HIS A 30 -15.51 -30.11 -16.99
N LYS A 31 -16.09 -31.26 -17.31
CA LYS A 31 -17.07 -31.57 -18.35
C LYS A 31 -18.49 -31.13 -17.95
N LYS A 32 -19.24 -30.58 -18.92
CA LYS A 32 -20.71 -30.36 -18.85
C LYS A 32 -21.45 -31.68 -18.58
N SER A 33 -22.40 -31.65 -17.65
CA SER A 33 -23.50 -32.62 -17.56
C SER A 33 -24.80 -31.83 -17.42
N LYS A 34 -25.71 -32.02 -18.38
CA LYS A 34 -27.07 -31.48 -18.42
C LYS A 34 -27.96 -32.29 -17.46
N ARG A 35 -28.78 -31.61 -16.65
CA ARG A 35 -30.09 -32.12 -16.19
C ARG A 35 -31.08 -30.97 -16.18
N GLU A 36 -32.11 -31.10 -17.01
CA GLU A 36 -33.35 -30.32 -16.95
C GLU A 36 -34.24 -30.89 -15.85
N LEU A 37 -34.95 -30.02 -15.12
CA LEU A 37 -36.27 -30.27 -14.55
C LEU A 37 -36.95 -28.94 -14.22
N THR A 38 -38.29 -29.00 -14.25
CA THR A 38 -39.32 -28.00 -14.52
C THR A 38 -39.61 -26.99 -13.39
N PRO A 39 -40.41 -25.94 -13.66
CA PRO A 39 -40.62 -24.84 -12.73
C PRO A 39 -41.72 -25.18 -11.71
N ASP A 40 -41.47 -24.87 -10.45
CA ASP A 40 -42.52 -24.71 -9.45
C ASP A 40 -42.30 -23.40 -8.70
N THR A 41 -43.37 -22.63 -8.68
CA THR A 41 -43.62 -21.42 -7.91
C THR A 41 -43.55 -21.71 -6.43
N ASP A 42 -42.78 -20.90 -5.69
CA ASP A 42 -43.04 -20.60 -4.27
C ASP A 42 -42.38 -19.23 -3.97
N GLU A 43 -43.14 -18.17 -4.21
CA GLU A 43 -42.97 -16.90 -3.51
C GLU A 43 -43.48 -17.09 -2.08
N ALA A 44 -42.56 -17.19 -1.11
CA ALA A 44 -42.88 -17.04 0.31
C ALA A 44 -41.61 -16.62 1.10
N ASP A 45 -41.55 -15.34 1.42
CA ASP A 45 -41.11 -14.76 2.70
C ASP A 45 -39.97 -15.43 3.48
N LEU A 46 -38.72 -15.18 3.07
CA LEU A 46 -37.53 -15.40 3.93
C LEU A 46 -36.58 -14.19 3.95
N GLN A 47 -37.09 -12.97 3.81
CA GLN A 47 -36.30 -11.74 3.93
C GLN A 47 -36.96 -10.75 4.90
N ASP A 48 -36.83 -10.99 6.21
CA ASP A 48 -36.88 -9.86 7.16
C ASP A 48 -36.32 -10.17 8.56
N SER A 49 -36.30 -11.43 9.00
CA SER A 49 -35.94 -11.76 10.39
C SER A 49 -34.46 -11.58 10.74
N ASP A 50 -33.55 -11.71 9.77
CA ASP A 50 -32.11 -11.57 10.00
C ASP A 50 -31.65 -10.11 10.03
N HIS A 51 -32.44 -9.16 9.51
CA HIS A 51 -32.09 -7.73 9.53
C HIS A 51 -32.43 -7.06 10.86
N GLU A 52 -33.50 -7.50 11.54
CA GLU A 52 -33.91 -6.93 12.83
C GLU A 52 -32.95 -7.26 13.98
N LEU A 53 -32.38 -8.48 14.01
CA LEU A 53 -31.53 -8.95 15.12
C LEU A 53 -30.14 -8.31 15.19
N ILE A 54 -29.63 -7.76 14.08
CA ILE A 54 -28.29 -7.13 14.03
C ILE A 54 -28.35 -5.66 14.45
N SER A 55 -29.52 -5.02 14.32
CA SER A 55 -29.68 -3.58 14.64
C SER A 55 -29.48 -3.25 16.13
N LEU A 56 -29.39 -4.28 16.99
CA LEU A 56 -29.06 -4.15 18.41
C LEU A 56 -27.56 -4.12 18.72
N HIS A 57 -26.67 -4.34 17.74
CA HIS A 57 -25.23 -4.22 17.97
C HIS A 57 -24.81 -2.75 18.03
N SER A 58 -24.50 -2.30 19.26
CA SER A 58 -23.84 -1.02 19.47
C SER A 58 -22.38 -1.15 19.00
N PHE A 59 -22.08 -0.60 17.83
CA PHE A 59 -20.69 -0.47 17.37
C PHE A 59 -19.96 0.63 18.14
N ASN A 60 -18.68 0.41 18.41
CA ASN A 60 -17.81 1.40 19.00
C ASN A 60 -17.60 2.56 18.00
N PRO A 61 -17.72 3.82 18.44
CA PRO A 61 -17.36 4.94 17.57
C PRO A 61 -15.85 4.94 17.30
N ALA A 62 -15.44 5.55 16.19
CA ALA A 62 -14.03 5.78 15.90
C ALA A 62 -13.34 6.54 17.05
N LYS A 63 -12.17 6.07 17.50
CA LYS A 63 -11.40 6.74 18.55
C LYS A 63 -10.71 8.03 18.10
N ILE A 64 -10.55 8.21 16.79
CA ILE A 64 -9.88 9.34 16.17
C ILE A 64 -10.89 10.23 15.45
N LYS A 65 -10.60 11.53 15.40
CA LYS A 65 -11.41 12.50 14.66
C LYS A 65 -10.82 12.66 13.27
N ILE A 66 -11.64 12.40 12.26
CA ILE A 66 -11.26 12.65 10.86
C ILE A 66 -11.52 14.11 10.52
N PRO A 67 -10.56 14.82 9.89
CA PRO A 67 -10.76 16.18 9.44
C PRO A 67 -11.87 16.31 8.40
N GLN A 68 -12.57 17.45 8.42
CA GLN A 68 -13.68 17.77 7.53
C GLN A 68 -13.40 19.14 6.88
N PRO A 69 -12.54 19.20 5.85
CA PRO A 69 -12.23 20.47 5.19
C PRO A 69 -13.47 21.05 4.51
N LYS A 70 -13.60 22.37 4.57
CA LYS A 70 -14.72 23.09 3.93
C LYS A 70 -14.60 22.98 2.41
N GLY A 71 -15.71 22.68 1.73
CA GLY A 71 -15.77 22.59 0.27
C GLY A 71 -15.47 21.20 -0.30
N GLY A 72 -15.13 20.22 0.54
CA GLY A 72 -15.01 18.82 0.13
C GLY A 72 -16.37 18.09 0.01
N PRO A 73 -16.41 16.87 -0.56
CA PRO A 73 -15.25 16.11 -1.05
C PRO A 73 -14.65 16.72 -2.32
N PHE A 74 -13.33 16.58 -2.47
CA PHE A 74 -12.58 17.06 -3.64
C PHE A 74 -12.32 15.93 -4.63
N ALA A 75 -12.23 16.25 -5.92
CA ALA A 75 -12.05 15.24 -6.96
C ALA A 75 -10.64 14.62 -6.98
N ASP A 76 -9.66 15.33 -6.40
CA ASP A 76 -8.23 15.03 -6.32
C ASP A 76 -7.80 14.61 -4.89
N ALA A 77 -8.76 14.21 -4.05
CA ALA A 77 -8.52 13.77 -2.67
C ALA A 77 -9.45 12.62 -2.30
N LEU A 78 -9.21 11.98 -1.16
CA LEU A 78 -10.13 10.98 -0.63
C LEU A 78 -11.23 11.62 0.21
N SER A 79 -12.42 11.02 0.17
CA SER A 79 -13.53 11.47 0.99
C SER A 79 -13.22 11.30 2.49
N PRO A 80 -13.55 12.28 3.35
CA PRO A 80 -13.52 12.10 4.80
C PRO A 80 -14.33 10.88 5.27
N ASP A 81 -15.41 10.53 4.57
CA ASP A 81 -16.23 9.36 4.90
C ASP A 81 -15.46 8.04 4.72
N THR A 82 -14.55 7.98 3.74
CA THR A 82 -13.66 6.82 3.52
C THR A 82 -12.73 6.61 4.70
N LEU A 83 -12.10 7.68 5.19
CA LEU A 83 -11.27 7.60 6.40
C LEU A 83 -12.10 7.30 7.66
N MET A 84 -13.31 7.87 7.76
CA MET A 84 -14.20 7.61 8.89
C MET A 84 -14.59 6.13 8.95
N PHE A 85 -14.98 5.55 7.82
CA PHE A 85 -15.30 4.13 7.72
C PHE A 85 -14.11 3.25 8.16
N LEU A 86 -12.89 3.54 7.68
CA LEU A 86 -11.70 2.80 8.08
C LEU A 86 -11.39 2.95 9.57
N ALA A 87 -11.66 4.12 10.16
CA ALA A 87 -11.49 4.36 11.58
C ALA A 87 -12.52 3.59 12.43
N GLU A 88 -13.77 3.51 11.99
CA GLU A 88 -14.81 2.68 12.61
C GLU A 88 -14.48 1.17 12.46
N LEU A 89 -14.00 0.75 11.29
CA LEU A 89 -13.59 -0.63 11.03
C LEU A 89 -12.43 -1.07 11.93
N ALA A 90 -11.52 -0.16 12.28
CA ALA A 90 -10.44 -0.46 13.21
C ALA A 90 -10.96 -0.82 14.63
N GLU A 91 -12.10 -0.25 15.02
CA GLU A 91 -12.73 -0.46 16.34
C GLU A 91 -13.74 -1.62 16.35
N ASN A 92 -14.26 -2.00 15.18
CA ASN A 92 -15.34 -2.99 15.01
C ASN A 92 -15.00 -4.00 13.90
N ASN A 93 -13.80 -4.58 13.95
CA ASN A 93 -13.31 -5.43 12.88
C ASN A 93 -13.90 -6.85 12.96
N ASP A 94 -15.15 -7.00 12.52
CA ASP A 94 -15.85 -8.27 12.42
C ASP A 94 -16.82 -8.29 11.24
N ARG A 95 -17.41 -9.46 10.97
CA ARG A 95 -18.29 -9.68 9.81
C ARG A 95 -19.64 -8.98 9.94
N ASP A 96 -20.13 -8.77 11.16
CA ASP A 96 -21.41 -8.12 11.40
C ASP A 96 -21.32 -6.63 11.14
N PHE A 97 -20.23 -5.98 11.58
CA PHE A 97 -19.93 -4.61 11.22
C PHE A 97 -19.89 -4.41 9.71
N MET A 98 -19.14 -5.24 8.99
CA MET A 98 -19.04 -5.13 7.52
C MET A 98 -20.38 -5.38 6.81
N ARG A 99 -21.24 -6.25 7.36
CA ARG A 99 -22.58 -6.51 6.83
C ARG A 99 -23.50 -5.31 7.03
N VAL A 100 -23.52 -4.73 8.23
CA VAL A 100 -24.37 -3.57 8.54
C VAL A 100 -23.91 -2.33 7.78
N LYS A 101 -22.59 -2.11 7.67
CA LYS A 101 -21.96 -0.97 6.99
C LYS A 101 -21.64 -1.24 5.51
N ALA A 102 -22.31 -2.20 4.89
CA ALA A 102 -22.01 -2.61 3.50
C ALA A 102 -22.14 -1.44 2.50
N LYS A 103 -23.10 -0.54 2.70
CA LYS A 103 -23.30 0.63 1.83
C LYS A 103 -22.15 1.63 1.96
N GLU A 104 -21.68 1.87 3.18
CA GLU A 104 -20.54 2.73 3.48
C GLU A 104 -19.24 2.14 2.95
N TRP A 105 -19.07 0.82 3.08
CA TRP A 105 -17.96 0.09 2.47
C TRP A 105 -17.95 0.24 0.95
N ASP A 106 -19.09 0.06 0.28
CA ASP A 106 -19.17 0.19 -1.19
C ASP A 106 -18.83 1.61 -1.67
N LYS A 107 -19.20 2.64 -0.88
CA LYS A 107 -18.81 4.03 -1.13
C LYS A 107 -17.30 4.23 -0.94
N ALA A 108 -16.75 3.81 0.21
CA ALA A 108 -15.33 3.94 0.52
C ALA A 108 -14.45 3.21 -0.50
N LYS A 109 -14.87 2.01 -0.93
CA LYS A 109 -14.18 1.23 -1.96
C LYS A 109 -14.21 1.93 -3.31
N ARG A 110 -15.35 2.51 -3.70
CA ARG A 110 -15.48 3.24 -4.97
C ARG A 110 -14.61 4.50 -4.99
N ASP A 111 -14.71 5.31 -3.94
CA ASP A 111 -13.89 6.51 -3.72
C ASP A 111 -12.39 6.20 -3.86
N PHE A 112 -11.93 5.12 -3.22
CA PHE A 112 -10.54 4.69 -3.34
C PHE A 112 -10.16 4.18 -4.73
N ILE A 113 -11.04 3.43 -5.42
CA ILE A 113 -10.77 2.97 -6.79
C ILE A 113 -10.68 4.16 -7.76
N ASP A 114 -11.54 5.16 -7.59
CA ASP A 114 -11.55 6.36 -8.43
C ASP A 114 -10.26 7.18 -8.20
N PHE A 115 -9.87 7.39 -6.93
CA PHE A 115 -8.59 8.02 -6.57
C PHE A 115 -7.38 7.27 -7.15
N VAL A 116 -7.35 5.93 -7.02
CA VAL A 116 -6.30 5.08 -7.60
C VAL A 116 -6.26 5.19 -9.13
N GLY A 117 -7.41 5.37 -9.79
CA GLY A 117 -7.48 5.57 -11.23
C GLY A 117 -6.85 6.88 -11.69
N LEU A 118 -7.09 7.96 -10.95
CA LEU A 118 -6.42 9.26 -11.19
C LEU A 118 -4.92 9.12 -10.98
N LEU A 119 -4.51 8.60 -9.82
CA LEU A 119 -3.10 8.45 -9.48
C LEU A 119 -2.34 7.56 -10.46
N MET A 120 -2.94 6.45 -10.91
CA MET A 120 -2.33 5.56 -11.90
C MET A 120 -2.02 6.29 -13.21
N LYS A 121 -2.94 7.13 -13.67
CA LYS A 121 -2.77 7.89 -14.91
C LYS A 121 -1.64 8.91 -14.77
N GLU A 122 -1.57 9.62 -13.65
CA GLU A 122 -0.52 10.61 -13.41
C GLU A 122 0.86 9.93 -13.22
N ILE A 123 0.94 8.83 -12.46
CA ILE A 123 2.17 8.03 -12.33
C ILE A 123 2.65 7.54 -13.69
N HIS A 124 1.76 7.07 -14.57
CA HIS A 124 2.16 6.58 -15.89
C HIS A 124 2.71 7.69 -16.81
N GLN A 125 2.30 8.93 -16.62
CA GLN A 125 2.86 10.06 -17.40
C GLN A 125 4.33 10.31 -17.06
N VAL A 126 4.70 10.12 -15.79
CA VAL A 126 6.07 10.40 -15.29
C VAL A 126 6.95 9.16 -15.28
N ASP A 127 6.37 7.97 -15.14
CA ASP A 127 7.00 6.67 -15.28
C ASP A 127 6.19 5.77 -16.24
N PRO A 128 6.47 5.86 -17.56
CA PRO A 128 5.78 5.06 -18.58
C PRO A 128 6.01 3.55 -18.44
N SER A 129 6.94 3.10 -17.57
CA SER A 129 7.14 1.68 -17.32
C SER A 129 6.05 1.07 -16.45
N VAL A 130 5.33 1.89 -15.67
CA VAL A 130 4.18 1.45 -14.88
C VAL A 130 3.06 1.00 -15.81
N ARG A 131 2.53 -0.20 -15.55
CA ARG A 131 1.46 -0.79 -16.35
C ARG A 131 0.16 -0.03 -16.14
N MET A 132 -0.41 0.51 -17.22
CA MET A 132 -1.79 0.98 -17.23
C MET A 132 -2.76 -0.19 -17.27
N GLU A 133 -3.66 -0.25 -16.31
CA GLU A 133 -4.74 -1.23 -16.26
C GLU A 133 -5.99 -0.67 -15.58
N ASN A 134 -7.02 -1.50 -15.42
CA ASN A 134 -8.18 -1.09 -14.64
C ASN A 134 -7.75 -0.85 -13.18
N ALA A 135 -8.05 0.32 -12.64
CA ALA A 135 -7.69 0.73 -11.27
C ALA A 135 -8.05 -0.32 -10.21
N ALA A 136 -9.19 -1.00 -10.35
CA ALA A 136 -9.60 -2.05 -9.42
C ALA A 136 -8.63 -3.25 -9.36
N LYS A 137 -7.80 -3.46 -10.39
CA LYS A 137 -6.75 -4.49 -10.41
C LYS A 137 -5.51 -4.10 -9.62
N ALA A 138 -5.25 -2.79 -9.47
CA ALA A 138 -4.16 -2.28 -8.65
C ALA A 138 -4.48 -2.32 -7.15
N VAL A 139 -5.77 -2.32 -6.78
CA VAL A 139 -6.25 -2.34 -5.39
C VAL A 139 -6.12 -3.74 -4.77
N TYR A 140 -5.64 -3.81 -3.53
CA TYR A 140 -5.58 -5.05 -2.75
C TYR A 140 -6.94 -5.43 -2.17
N ARG A 141 -7.12 -6.72 -1.85
CA ARG A 141 -8.32 -7.19 -1.14
C ARG A 141 -8.35 -6.66 0.30
N GLN A 142 -9.56 -6.42 0.80
CA GLN A 142 -9.79 -5.98 2.18
C GLN A 142 -9.58 -7.10 3.21
N HIS A 143 -9.88 -8.34 2.84
CA HIS A 143 -9.75 -9.48 3.76
C HIS A 143 -8.28 -9.74 4.09
N ARG A 144 -8.00 -10.19 5.32
CA ARG A 144 -6.67 -10.65 5.77
C ARG A 144 -6.51 -12.15 5.58
N ASP A 145 -5.27 -12.63 5.63
CA ASP A 145 -5.00 -14.05 5.86
C ASP A 145 -4.88 -14.28 7.37
N LEU A 146 -5.67 -15.20 7.92
CA LEU A 146 -5.75 -15.42 9.36
C LEU A 146 -5.02 -16.68 9.82
N ARG A 147 -4.41 -17.44 8.89
CA ARG A 147 -3.88 -18.79 9.18
C ARG A 147 -2.71 -18.77 10.16
N PHE A 148 -1.87 -17.74 10.12
CA PHE A 148 -0.61 -17.69 10.85
C PHE A 148 -0.51 -16.56 11.88
N THR A 149 -1.50 -15.66 11.95
CA THR A 149 -1.52 -14.54 12.89
C THR A 149 -2.30 -14.87 14.17
N ASN A 150 -1.85 -14.35 15.31
CA ASN A 150 -2.60 -14.39 16.57
C ASN A 150 -3.78 -13.40 16.56
N ASP A 151 -3.66 -12.32 15.78
CA ASP A 151 -4.73 -11.35 15.60
C ASP A 151 -5.74 -11.88 14.57
N LYS A 152 -6.94 -12.24 15.04
CA LYS A 152 -7.99 -12.84 14.22
C LYS A 152 -8.96 -11.85 13.58
N ARG A 153 -8.66 -10.54 13.62
CA ARG A 153 -9.47 -9.52 12.92
C ARG A 153 -9.50 -9.81 11.40
N PRO A 154 -10.66 -10.08 10.79
CA PRO A 154 -10.79 -10.58 9.42
C PRO A 154 -10.48 -9.57 8.31
N TYR A 155 -10.54 -8.27 8.59
CA TYR A 155 -10.35 -7.22 7.61
C TYR A 155 -9.09 -6.40 7.92
N LYS A 156 -8.45 -5.88 6.87
CA LYS A 156 -7.44 -4.85 7.00
C LYS A 156 -8.09 -3.56 7.50
N SER A 157 -7.35 -2.72 8.20
CA SER A 157 -7.82 -1.40 8.66
C SER A 157 -7.39 -0.26 7.71
N ASN A 158 -6.80 -0.62 6.57
CA ASN A 158 -6.35 0.28 5.53
C ASN A 158 -6.93 -0.14 4.17
N LEU A 159 -6.83 0.78 3.21
CA LEU A 159 -6.97 0.51 1.78
C LEU A 159 -5.60 0.65 1.12
N SER A 160 -5.27 -0.20 0.15
CA SER A 160 -3.94 -0.12 -0.48
C SER A 160 -3.99 -0.47 -1.96
N ALA A 161 -3.06 0.12 -2.71
CA ALA A 161 -2.86 -0.14 -4.13
C ALA A 161 -1.37 -0.13 -4.49
N SER A 162 -1.00 -0.89 -5.51
CA SER A 162 0.37 -0.96 -6.02
C SER A 162 0.43 -0.72 -7.53
N PHE A 163 1.48 -0.03 -7.96
CA PHE A 163 1.74 0.37 -9.33
C PHE A 163 3.15 -0.06 -9.71
N SER A 164 3.30 -0.96 -10.69
CA SER A 164 4.61 -1.43 -11.15
C SER A 164 4.54 -1.90 -12.61
N ARG A 165 5.66 -2.31 -13.19
CA ARG A 165 5.70 -2.88 -14.56
C ARG A 165 4.86 -4.14 -14.68
N THR A 166 4.72 -4.88 -13.58
CA THR A 166 3.91 -6.11 -13.48
C THR A 166 2.53 -5.89 -12.84
N GLY A 167 2.13 -4.63 -12.61
CA GLY A 167 0.87 -4.26 -11.95
C GLY A 167 0.91 -4.55 -10.45
N ARG A 168 -0.24 -4.88 -9.84
CA ARG A 168 -0.35 -5.16 -8.39
C ARG A 168 0.58 -6.28 -7.89
N LYS A 169 1.05 -7.16 -8.78
CA LYS A 169 1.97 -8.24 -8.41
C LYS A 169 3.30 -7.74 -7.87
N PHE A 170 3.72 -6.52 -8.20
CA PHE A 170 4.87 -5.85 -7.58
C PHE A 170 6.13 -6.73 -7.52
N LEU A 171 6.42 -7.45 -8.62
CA LEU A 171 7.61 -8.32 -8.73
C LEU A 171 8.90 -7.52 -8.96
N ASP A 172 8.75 -6.26 -9.33
CA ASP A 172 9.75 -5.28 -9.69
C ASP A 172 9.62 -4.06 -8.77
N ALA A 173 10.57 -3.12 -8.85
CA ALA A 173 10.46 -1.88 -8.12
C ALA A 173 9.29 -1.06 -8.67
N GLY A 174 8.49 -0.50 -7.78
CA GLY A 174 7.32 0.29 -8.15
C GLY A 174 6.87 1.19 -7.02
N TYR A 175 5.60 1.59 -7.07
CA TYR A 175 4.97 2.50 -6.12
C TYR A 175 3.84 1.81 -5.35
N HIS A 176 3.67 2.17 -4.09
CA HIS A 176 2.65 1.62 -3.21
C HIS A 176 1.97 2.73 -2.41
N LEU A 177 0.64 2.77 -2.45
CA LEU A 177 -0.17 3.65 -1.62
C LEU A 177 -0.87 2.82 -0.55
N SER A 178 -0.76 3.23 0.71
CA SER A 178 -1.57 2.70 1.80
C SER A 178 -2.28 3.83 2.51
N VAL A 179 -3.60 3.79 2.54
CA VAL A 179 -4.46 4.79 3.18
C VAL A 179 -4.96 4.21 4.48
N LYS A 180 -4.52 4.81 5.59
CA LYS A 180 -4.86 4.38 6.94
C LYS A 180 -5.08 5.61 7.83
N PRO A 181 -6.25 5.73 8.48
CA PRO A 181 -6.53 6.81 9.42
C PRO A 181 -5.54 6.89 10.59
N GLY A 182 -5.45 8.05 11.22
CA GLY A 182 -4.57 8.33 12.36
C GLY A 182 -3.20 8.86 11.92
N ASN A 183 -3.12 9.55 10.79
CA ASN A 183 -1.88 10.01 10.15
C ASN A 183 -0.94 8.85 9.81
N GLN A 184 -1.50 7.72 9.38
CA GLN A 184 -0.78 6.50 9.01
C GLN A 184 -0.84 6.24 7.50
N THR A 185 -1.40 7.16 6.72
CA THR A 185 -1.37 7.09 5.27
C THR A 185 0.04 7.33 4.78
N PHE A 186 0.51 6.50 3.85
CA PHE A 186 1.82 6.64 3.27
C PHE A 186 1.83 6.26 1.79
N PHE A 187 2.77 6.88 1.08
CA PHE A 187 3.17 6.50 -0.26
C PHE A 187 4.63 6.04 -0.23
N ALA A 188 4.90 4.91 -0.86
CA ALA A 188 6.21 4.30 -0.90
C ALA A 188 6.64 4.02 -2.33
N ALA A 189 7.94 4.07 -2.59
CA ALA A 189 8.51 3.63 -3.85
C ALA A 189 9.76 2.78 -3.61
N GLY A 190 10.01 1.83 -4.51
CA GLY A 190 11.21 1.01 -4.53
C GLY A 190 10.90 -0.49 -4.52
N LEU A 191 11.83 -1.27 -3.99
CA LEU A 191 11.79 -2.73 -3.99
C LEU A 191 11.71 -3.30 -2.57
N TRP A 192 10.52 -3.80 -2.23
CA TRP A 192 10.23 -4.40 -0.93
C TRP A 192 10.48 -5.90 -0.95
N GLN A 193 11.25 -6.39 0.02
CA GLN A 193 11.58 -7.81 0.24
C GLN A 193 11.86 -8.60 -1.05
N PRO A 194 12.84 -8.17 -1.87
CA PRO A 194 13.24 -8.91 -3.06
C PRO A 194 13.64 -10.34 -2.74
N ASN A 195 13.39 -11.25 -3.68
CA ASN A 195 13.87 -12.62 -3.56
C ASN A 195 15.41 -12.67 -3.52
N LYS A 196 15.95 -13.82 -3.11
CA LYS A 196 17.39 -14.02 -2.91
C LYS A 196 18.24 -13.60 -4.12
N ASN A 197 17.79 -13.90 -5.34
CA ASN A 197 18.54 -13.63 -6.57
C ASN A 197 18.55 -12.13 -6.87
N MET A 198 17.39 -11.47 -6.78
CA MET A 198 17.29 -10.01 -6.95
C MET A 198 18.13 -9.26 -5.92
N LEU A 199 18.08 -9.66 -4.65
CA LEU A 199 18.89 -9.04 -3.60
C LEU A 199 20.41 -9.25 -3.83
N ALA A 200 20.81 -10.41 -4.32
CA ALA A 200 22.21 -10.67 -4.68
C ALA A 200 22.66 -9.81 -5.87
N ASN A 201 21.80 -9.65 -6.89
CA ASN A 201 22.06 -8.78 -8.04
C ASN A 201 22.18 -7.32 -7.60
N LEU A 202 21.26 -6.81 -6.78
CA LEU A 202 21.32 -5.46 -6.22
C LEU A 202 22.62 -5.20 -5.47
N ARG A 203 23.02 -6.09 -4.56
CA ARG A 203 24.28 -5.94 -3.82
C ARG A 203 25.49 -5.95 -4.76
N SER A 204 25.50 -6.85 -5.75
CA SER A 204 26.56 -6.90 -6.74
C SER A 204 26.63 -5.62 -7.59
N SER A 205 25.48 -5.04 -7.95
CA SER A 205 25.40 -3.77 -8.67
C SER A 205 25.86 -2.59 -7.81
N ILE A 206 25.50 -2.54 -6.53
CA ILE A 206 25.99 -1.53 -5.57
C ILE A 206 27.51 -1.60 -5.45
N MET A 207 28.09 -2.81 -5.32
CA MET A 207 29.54 -2.97 -5.25
C MET A 207 30.27 -2.50 -6.52
N ARG A 208 29.61 -2.54 -7.69
CA ARG A 208 30.17 -2.07 -8.96
C ARG A 208 29.95 -0.59 -9.22
N ASN A 209 28.78 -0.06 -8.87
CA ASN A 209 28.33 1.28 -9.25
C ASN A 209 27.31 1.85 -8.26
N ALA A 210 27.72 2.05 -7.00
CA ALA A 210 26.88 2.68 -5.99
C ALA A 210 26.57 4.15 -6.30
N SER A 211 27.43 4.86 -7.03
CA SER A 211 27.21 6.27 -7.36
C SER A 211 25.90 6.46 -8.11
N LEU A 212 25.54 5.57 -9.02
CA LEU A 212 24.26 5.64 -9.74
C LEU A 212 23.04 5.63 -8.80
N LEU A 213 23.04 4.77 -7.78
CA LEU A 213 21.95 4.74 -6.79
C LEU A 213 21.99 5.96 -5.87
N ARG A 214 23.18 6.41 -5.47
CA ARG A 214 23.34 7.60 -4.62
C ARG A 214 22.87 8.86 -5.34
N GLU A 215 23.23 9.03 -6.60
CA GLU A 215 22.80 10.15 -7.46
C GLU A 215 21.29 10.14 -7.64
N ALA A 216 20.70 8.97 -7.93
CA ALA A 216 19.25 8.82 -8.04
C ALA A 216 18.48 9.14 -6.74
N LEU A 217 19.15 9.05 -5.59
CA LEU A 217 18.59 9.37 -4.27
C LEU A 217 19.07 10.73 -3.70
N SER A 218 19.74 11.57 -4.51
CA SER A 218 20.30 12.86 -4.09
C SER A 218 19.89 14.03 -5.00
N THR A 219 18.84 13.86 -5.81
CA THR A 219 18.32 14.91 -6.69
C THR A 219 17.75 16.08 -5.88
N GLU A 220 17.68 17.27 -6.47
CA GLU A 220 17.05 18.43 -5.80
C GLU A 220 15.57 18.16 -5.49
N ALA A 221 14.85 17.50 -6.39
CA ALA A 221 13.46 17.09 -6.14
C ALA A 221 13.31 16.20 -4.89
N ILE A 222 14.24 15.27 -4.66
CA ILE A 222 14.26 14.46 -3.43
C ILE A 222 14.52 15.34 -2.21
N LYS A 223 15.48 16.26 -2.29
CA LYS A 223 15.77 17.17 -1.18
C LYS A 223 14.55 18.03 -0.83
N ASP A 224 13.84 18.53 -1.83
CA ASP A 224 12.64 19.34 -1.62
C ASP A 224 11.52 18.53 -0.95
N VAL A 225 11.28 17.31 -1.42
CA VAL A 225 10.22 16.42 -0.87
C VAL A 225 10.57 15.90 0.53
N PHE A 226 11.86 15.69 0.83
CA PHE A 226 12.33 15.06 2.06
C PHE A 226 13.12 16.00 3.00
N ASP A 227 12.85 17.31 2.93
CA ASP A 227 13.42 18.32 3.84
C ASP A 227 14.96 18.30 3.90
N GLY A 228 15.60 18.11 2.75
CA GLY A 228 17.04 18.02 2.55
C GLY A 228 17.65 16.64 2.80
N ALA A 229 16.87 15.66 3.28
CA ALA A 229 17.36 14.30 3.51
C ALA A 229 17.58 13.53 2.20
N THR A 230 18.64 12.72 2.13
CA THR A 230 19.01 11.99 0.90
C THR A 230 19.54 10.59 1.17
N VAL A 231 19.60 9.75 0.12
CA VAL A 231 20.22 8.42 0.13
C VAL A 231 19.74 7.55 1.31
N THR A 232 20.64 7.19 2.23
CA THR A 232 20.32 6.30 3.36
C THR A 232 19.42 6.94 4.40
N GLU A 233 19.27 8.27 4.38
CA GLU A 233 18.42 8.98 5.34
C GLU A 233 16.93 8.82 5.03
N ILE A 234 16.59 8.57 3.76
CA ILE A 234 15.22 8.41 3.27
C ILE A 234 14.85 6.95 2.99
N LEU A 235 15.84 6.04 2.97
CA LEU A 235 15.60 4.60 2.87
C LEU A 235 15.05 4.03 4.20
N SER A 236 14.08 3.15 4.09
CA SER A 236 13.49 2.44 5.23
C SER A 236 14.49 1.47 5.85
N ASP A 237 14.73 1.62 7.15
CA ASP A 237 15.62 0.76 7.95
C ASP A 237 14.89 -0.47 8.55
N GLU A 238 13.62 -0.71 8.20
CA GLU A 238 12.75 -1.72 8.83
C GLU A 238 13.35 -3.13 8.86
N ASP A 239 13.90 -3.59 7.72
CA ASP A 239 14.48 -4.92 7.58
C ASP A 239 16.02 -4.89 7.40
N LYS A 240 16.66 -3.77 7.71
CA LYS A 240 18.10 -3.55 7.53
C LYS A 240 18.93 -4.45 8.45
N LEU A 241 20.01 -5.00 7.90
CA LEU A 241 20.94 -5.82 8.66
C LEU A 241 21.73 -4.96 9.66
N LYS A 242 21.89 -5.50 10.88
CA LYS A 242 22.76 -4.89 11.91
C LYS A 242 24.25 -5.01 11.57
N ILE A 243 24.61 -6.09 10.86
CA ILE A 243 25.99 -6.42 10.49
C ILE A 243 26.14 -6.49 8.96
N ALA A 244 27.38 -6.52 8.49
CA ALA A 244 27.69 -6.75 7.09
C ALA A 244 27.02 -8.06 6.60
N PRO A 245 26.44 -8.07 5.38
CA PRO A 245 25.95 -9.31 4.79
C PRO A 245 27.09 -10.32 4.60
N ALA A 246 26.73 -11.59 4.47
CA ALA A 246 27.71 -12.65 4.22
C ALA A 246 28.57 -12.33 3.00
N ASN A 247 29.88 -12.60 3.10
CA ASN A 247 30.88 -12.39 2.05
C ASN A 247 31.10 -10.91 1.64
N VAL A 248 30.72 -9.94 2.48
CA VAL A 248 31.07 -8.53 2.32
C VAL A 248 31.95 -8.07 3.47
N ALA A 249 33.06 -7.41 3.14
CA ALA A 249 33.98 -6.86 4.14
C ALA A 249 33.28 -5.79 4.99
N LYS A 250 33.55 -5.76 6.30
CA LYS A 250 32.88 -4.84 7.24
C LYS A 250 33.22 -3.37 6.98
N ASP A 251 34.36 -3.12 6.35
CA ASP A 251 34.92 -1.83 5.98
C ASP A 251 34.69 -1.48 4.50
N HIS A 252 33.84 -2.23 3.79
CA HIS A 252 33.48 -1.90 2.41
C HIS A 252 32.93 -0.45 2.33
N PRO A 253 33.35 0.39 1.36
CA PRO A 253 32.92 1.78 1.27
C PRO A 253 31.39 1.97 1.27
N GLU A 254 30.69 1.07 0.58
CA GLU A 254 29.22 1.07 0.43
C GLU A 254 28.47 0.23 1.48
N ILE A 255 29.09 -0.04 2.64
CA ILE A 255 28.50 -0.94 3.66
C ILE A 255 27.19 -0.40 4.25
N ASP A 256 26.98 0.91 4.22
CA ASP A 256 25.73 1.56 4.61
C ASP A 256 24.56 1.10 3.72
N LEU A 257 24.76 1.05 2.40
CA LEU A 257 23.80 0.58 1.40
C LEU A 257 23.70 -0.95 1.35
N LEU A 258 24.81 -1.68 1.47
CA LEU A 258 24.82 -3.14 1.33
C LEU A 258 24.08 -3.87 2.45
N ARG A 259 23.86 -3.21 3.59
CA ARG A 259 23.11 -3.75 4.74
C ARG A 259 21.59 -3.76 4.52
N TYR A 260 21.06 -3.01 3.55
CA TYR A 260 19.63 -3.04 3.26
C TYR A 260 19.23 -4.40 2.69
N LYS A 261 18.00 -4.81 3.03
CA LYS A 261 17.33 -5.98 2.46
C LYS A 261 16.18 -5.55 1.56
N SER A 262 15.46 -4.50 1.96
CA SER A 262 14.54 -3.76 1.12
C SER A 262 15.12 -2.39 0.77
N PHE A 263 14.90 -1.95 -0.46
CA PHE A 263 15.29 -0.62 -0.94
C PHE A 263 14.01 0.17 -1.19
N VAL A 264 13.44 0.72 -0.12
CA VAL A 264 12.15 1.41 -0.15
C VAL A 264 12.28 2.77 0.50
N VAL A 265 11.75 3.79 -0.16
CA VAL A 265 11.54 5.13 0.39
C VAL A 265 10.06 5.27 0.75
N VAL A 266 9.75 5.90 1.88
CA VAL A 266 8.37 6.11 2.34
C VAL A 266 8.14 7.56 2.73
N LYS A 267 7.07 8.17 2.22
CA LYS A 267 6.53 9.47 2.65
C LYS A 267 5.18 9.26 3.33
N ASN A 268 5.03 9.80 4.53
CA ASN A 268 3.77 9.77 5.28
C ASN A 268 2.97 11.05 5.04
N PHE A 269 1.66 10.94 5.09
CA PHE A 269 0.71 12.05 4.96
C PHE A 269 -0.23 12.07 6.16
N THR A 270 -0.58 13.27 6.61
CA THR A 270 -1.57 13.45 7.68
C THR A 270 -2.98 13.23 7.16
N ASP A 271 -3.91 12.86 8.05
CA ASP A 271 -5.32 12.67 7.68
C ASP A 271 -5.91 13.95 7.07
N GLN A 272 -5.43 15.12 7.51
CA GLN A 272 -5.83 16.41 6.94
C GLN A 272 -5.44 16.51 5.47
N GLU A 273 -4.23 16.11 5.12
CA GLU A 273 -3.75 16.19 3.74
C GLU A 273 -4.49 15.22 2.83
N VAL A 274 -4.76 14.01 3.33
CA VAL A 274 -5.45 12.95 2.58
C VAL A 274 -6.84 13.37 2.10
N VAL A 275 -7.54 14.20 2.88
CA VAL A 275 -8.92 14.62 2.60
C VAL A 275 -9.04 16.05 2.06
N SER A 276 -7.92 16.74 1.83
CA SER A 276 -7.92 18.11 1.32
C SER A 276 -7.57 18.15 -0.15
N GLU A 277 -8.07 19.17 -0.84
CA GLU A 277 -7.67 19.53 -2.22
C GLU A 277 -6.15 19.52 -2.37
N GLY A 278 -5.66 19.04 -3.51
CA GLY A 278 -4.25 18.92 -3.80
C GLY A 278 -3.58 17.62 -3.33
N PHE A 279 -4.34 16.61 -2.89
CA PHE A 279 -3.73 15.39 -2.35
C PHE A 279 -3.06 14.53 -3.43
N VAL A 280 -3.66 14.41 -4.62
CA VAL A 280 -3.02 13.74 -5.77
C VAL A 280 -1.66 14.38 -6.08
N GLU A 281 -1.60 15.71 -6.15
CA GLU A 281 -0.40 16.50 -6.43
C GLU A 281 0.70 16.21 -5.41
N LYS A 282 0.34 16.18 -4.12
CA LYS A 282 1.29 15.82 -3.06
C LYS A 282 1.86 14.42 -3.19
N VAL A 283 1.05 13.46 -3.64
CA VAL A 283 1.54 12.10 -3.91
C VAL A 283 2.42 12.10 -5.16
N MET A 284 2.06 12.88 -6.18
CA MET A 284 2.82 13.00 -7.42
C MET A 284 4.17 13.67 -7.24
N ASP A 285 4.31 14.69 -6.38
CA ASP A 285 5.60 15.29 -6.03
C ASP A 285 6.59 14.21 -5.55
N VAL A 286 6.10 13.26 -4.73
CA VAL A 286 6.90 12.13 -4.24
C VAL A 286 7.18 11.12 -5.35
N ALA A 287 6.17 10.78 -6.16
CA ALA A 287 6.31 9.81 -7.24
C ALA A 287 7.36 10.27 -8.27
N GLU A 288 7.24 11.51 -8.73
CA GLU A 288 8.16 12.15 -9.69
C GLU A 288 9.59 12.19 -9.19
N ALA A 289 9.79 12.63 -7.93
CA ALA A 289 11.11 12.67 -7.32
C ALA A 289 11.80 11.30 -7.26
N LEU A 290 11.01 10.21 -7.18
CA LEU A 290 11.50 8.84 -7.03
C LEU A 290 11.58 8.05 -8.35
N VAL A 291 11.17 8.60 -9.49
CA VAL A 291 11.29 7.93 -10.81
C VAL A 291 12.74 7.48 -11.10
N PRO A 292 13.78 8.31 -10.91
CA PRO A 292 15.16 7.88 -11.16
C PRO A 292 15.57 6.70 -10.27
N PHE A 293 15.15 6.71 -9.00
CA PHE A 293 15.45 5.65 -8.05
C PHE A 293 14.78 4.33 -8.46
N VAL A 294 13.50 4.36 -8.81
CA VAL A 294 12.76 3.19 -9.31
C VAL A 294 13.40 2.65 -10.60
N ALA A 295 13.81 3.54 -11.51
CA ALA A 295 14.49 3.15 -12.75
C ALA A 295 15.83 2.45 -12.50
N VAL A 296 16.65 2.96 -11.57
CA VAL A 296 17.93 2.33 -11.18
C VAL A 296 17.70 0.94 -10.61
N LEU A 297 16.79 0.79 -9.64
CA LEU A 297 16.48 -0.52 -9.06
C LEU A 297 16.03 -1.52 -10.13
N ASN A 298 15.13 -1.09 -11.01
CA ASN A 298 14.62 -1.91 -12.11
C ASN A 298 15.66 -2.25 -13.19
N SER A 299 16.76 -1.51 -13.28
CA SER A 299 17.89 -1.84 -14.17
C SER A 299 18.81 -2.93 -13.59
N TRP A 300 18.67 -3.24 -12.30
CA TRP A 300 19.55 -4.16 -11.57
C TRP A 300 18.90 -5.50 -11.21
N VAL A 301 17.61 -5.69 -11.51
CA VAL A 301 16.83 -6.87 -11.13
C VAL A 301 16.23 -7.62 -12.30
#